data_AF-A0AAU9KNE3-F1
#
_entry.id   AF-A0AAU9KNE3-F1
#
_cell.length_a   1.000
_cell.length_b   1.000
_cell.length_c   1.000
_cell.angle_alpha   90.00
_cell.angle_beta   90.00
_cell.angle_gamma   90.00
#
_symmetry.space_group_name_H-M   'P 1'
#
loop_
_entity.id
_entity.type
_entity.pdbx_description
1 polymer ?
#
loop_
_entity_poly.entity_id
_entity_poly.type
_entity_poly.pdbx_seq_one_letter_code
_entity_poly.pdbx_strand_id
1 'polypeptide(L)'
;MSEYSKTVITSATALLSELSQRVTNVHALVKQHTSERCPSQLRTKFAQSLLAAPSAVGSNGDVHALVAVVGDEVAQLMSAIQLLQVWIHLQVPKVEDGNNFGVEVQKYAYMHLKEALEKWQKTWDSLAEYSSARATAVEKVNAKVSSETSTTTTITSTKGGKDGDEDKSVTAKVEKQSNTGNQAVEDAIAAVVELDIKWYFNLVRALEGVRDQYAVTEDVITKNKEKIELPRGRNDRAGFNMF
;
A
#
# COMPACT_ATOMS: atom_id res chain seq x y z
N MET A 1 1.73 -7.85 -39.29
CA MET A 1 1.74 -7.84 -37.82
C MET A 1 3.14 -8.22 -37.36
N SER A 2 3.80 -7.38 -36.53
CA SER A 2 5.17 -7.64 -36.06
C SER A 2 5.22 -8.85 -35.10
N GLU A 3 6.41 -9.39 -34.85
CA GLU A 3 6.62 -10.46 -33.87
C GLU A 3 6.15 -10.03 -32.47
N TYR A 4 6.49 -8.81 -32.05
CA TYR A 4 6.03 -8.24 -30.79
C TYR A 4 4.50 -8.18 -30.67
N SER A 5 3.79 -7.78 -31.73
CA SER A 5 2.33 -7.77 -31.72
C SER A 5 1.72 -9.17 -31.53
N LYS A 6 2.34 -10.22 -32.10
CA LYS A 6 1.89 -11.61 -31.89
C LYS A 6 2.10 -12.05 -30.44
N THR A 7 3.23 -11.67 -29.84
CA THR A 7 3.51 -11.92 -28.42
C THR A 7 2.47 -11.25 -27.53
N VAL A 8 2.16 -9.97 -27.77
CA VAL A 8 1.13 -9.24 -27.00
C VAL A 8 -0.22 -9.95 -27.08
N ILE A 9 -0.66 -10.36 -28.27
CA ILE A 9 -1.95 -11.04 -28.45
C ILE A 9 -1.97 -12.38 -27.70
N THR A 10 -0.89 -13.15 -27.78
CA THR A 10 -0.77 -14.45 -27.11
C THR A 10 -0.79 -14.28 -25.59
N SER A 11 0.03 -13.36 -25.06
CA SER A 11 0.10 -13.07 -23.62
C SER A 11 -1.21 -12.50 -23.08
N ALA A 12 -1.88 -11.62 -23.82
CA ALA A 12 -3.18 -11.07 -23.41
C ALA A 12 -4.24 -12.17 -23.36
N THR A 13 -4.26 -13.09 -24.32
CA THR A 13 -5.20 -14.23 -24.32
C THR A 13 -4.97 -15.13 -23.11
N ALA A 14 -3.71 -15.45 -22.79
CA ALA A 14 -3.36 -16.22 -21.60
C ALA A 14 -3.79 -15.49 -20.32
N LEU A 15 -3.45 -14.20 -20.19
CA LEU A 15 -3.82 -13.39 -19.04
C LEU A 15 -5.34 -13.35 -18.83
N LEU A 16 -6.13 -13.16 -19.89
CA LEU A 16 -7.59 -13.16 -19.80
C LEU A 16 -8.15 -14.47 -19.24
N SER A 17 -7.53 -15.60 -19.57
CA SER A 17 -7.94 -16.91 -19.01
C SER A 17 -7.54 -17.09 -17.54
N GLU A 18 -6.57 -16.32 -17.05
CA GLU A 18 -6.08 -16.38 -15.67
C GLU A 18 -6.78 -15.39 -14.72
N LEU A 19 -7.55 -14.42 -15.22
CA LEU A 19 -8.11 -13.34 -14.39
C LEU A 19 -8.97 -13.86 -13.23
N SER A 20 -9.87 -14.81 -13.48
CA SER A 20 -10.70 -15.43 -12.43
C SER A 20 -9.86 -16.16 -11.37
N GLN A 21 -8.75 -16.79 -11.76
CA GLN A 21 -7.82 -17.42 -10.82
C GLN A 21 -7.09 -16.36 -9.99
N ARG A 22 -6.68 -15.24 -10.59
CA ARG A 22 -6.06 -14.12 -9.87
C ARG A 22 -7.01 -13.53 -8.83
N VAL A 23 -8.29 -13.35 -9.15
CA VAL A 23 -9.33 -12.94 -8.19
C VAL A 23 -9.38 -13.90 -7.00
N THR A 24 -9.37 -15.21 -7.27
CA THR A 24 -9.41 -16.24 -6.22
C THR A 24 -8.16 -16.21 -5.34
N ASN A 25 -6.99 -16.05 -5.93
CA ASN A 25 -5.72 -15.95 -5.21
C ASN A 25 -5.69 -14.74 -4.29
N VAL A 26 -6.04 -13.55 -4.80
CA VAL A 26 -6.08 -12.33 -3.98
C VAL A 26 -7.15 -12.44 -2.89
N HIS A 27 -8.29 -13.07 -3.17
CA HIS A 27 -9.31 -13.33 -2.14
C HIS A 27 -8.77 -14.21 -0.99
N ALA A 28 -7.94 -15.21 -1.30
CA ALA A 28 -7.29 -16.03 -0.28
C ALA A 28 -6.29 -15.21 0.54
N LEU A 29 -5.49 -14.34 -0.10
CA LEU A 29 -4.58 -13.41 0.58
C LEU A 29 -5.32 -12.45 1.51
N VAL A 30 -6.46 -11.90 1.06
CA VAL A 30 -7.31 -11.06 1.92
C VAL A 30 -7.73 -11.86 3.16
N LYS A 31 -8.25 -13.08 3.01
CA LYS A 31 -8.64 -13.90 4.17
C LYS A 31 -7.46 -14.19 5.11
N GLN A 32 -6.28 -14.46 4.56
CA GLN A 32 -5.08 -14.78 5.33
C GLN A 32 -4.58 -13.59 6.16
N HIS A 33 -4.58 -12.38 5.60
CA HIS A 33 -3.95 -11.22 6.21
C HIS A 33 -4.91 -10.28 6.98
N THR A 34 -6.23 -10.51 6.89
CA THR A 34 -7.23 -9.53 7.34
C THR A 34 -8.24 -10.07 8.35
N SER A 35 -7.79 -11.00 9.21
CA SER A 35 -8.62 -11.67 10.21
C SER A 35 -9.19 -10.74 11.28
N GLU A 36 -8.47 -9.67 11.63
CA GLU A 36 -8.93 -8.65 12.57
C GLU A 36 -9.38 -7.39 11.80
N ARG A 37 -10.61 -6.95 12.03
CA ARG A 37 -11.24 -5.81 11.33
C ARG A 37 -11.73 -4.73 12.30
N CYS A 38 -11.58 -4.94 13.60
CA CYS A 38 -11.99 -4.01 14.61
C CYS A 38 -10.83 -3.05 14.97
N PRO A 39 -10.98 -1.74 14.73
CA PRO A 39 -9.92 -0.77 15.04
C PRO A 39 -9.52 -0.77 16.52
N SER A 40 -10.45 -1.00 17.45
CA SER A 40 -10.14 -1.05 18.87
C SER A 40 -9.28 -2.25 19.26
N GLN A 41 -9.54 -3.42 18.67
CA GLN A 41 -8.75 -4.63 18.93
C GLN A 41 -7.33 -4.48 18.35
N LEU A 42 -7.18 -3.93 17.15
CA LEU A 42 -5.87 -3.61 16.57
C LEU A 42 -5.10 -2.58 17.39
N ARG A 43 -5.79 -1.56 17.91
CA ARG A 43 -5.18 -0.57 18.80
C ARG A 43 -4.59 -1.23 20.04
N THR A 44 -5.34 -2.11 20.69
CA THR A 44 -4.83 -2.88 21.83
C THR A 44 -3.64 -3.75 21.45
N LYS A 45 -3.74 -4.49 20.33
CA LYS A 45 -2.65 -5.36 19.83
C LYS A 45 -1.37 -4.59 19.55
N PHE A 46 -1.44 -3.50 18.78
CA PHE A 46 -0.28 -2.70 18.41
C PHE A 46 0.32 -1.95 19.60
N ALA A 47 -0.52 -1.41 20.50
CA ALA A 47 -0.03 -0.80 21.74
C ALA A 47 0.72 -1.81 22.62
N GLN A 48 0.17 -3.01 22.81
CA GLN A 48 0.86 -4.07 23.56
C GLN A 48 2.20 -4.45 22.93
N SER A 49 2.25 -4.57 21.60
CA SER A 49 3.49 -4.89 20.89
C SER A 49 4.57 -3.81 21.04
N LEU A 50 4.18 -2.53 21.13
CA LEU A 50 5.12 -1.43 21.36
C LEU A 50 5.65 -1.41 22.79
N LEU A 51 4.78 -1.62 23.77
CA LEU A 51 5.14 -1.61 25.20
C LEU A 51 6.00 -2.82 25.59
N ALA A 52 5.89 -3.93 24.86
CA ALA A 52 6.69 -5.14 25.08
C ALA A 52 8.17 -5.00 24.65
N ALA A 53 8.56 -3.90 23.99
CA ALA A 53 9.93 -3.65 23.53
C ALA A 53 10.60 -2.52 24.33
N PRO A 54 11.04 -2.77 25.58
CA PRO A 54 11.43 -1.73 26.54
C PRO A 54 12.74 -0.98 26.22
N SER A 55 13.57 -1.48 25.30
CA SER A 55 14.84 -0.84 24.93
C SER A 55 14.81 -0.04 23.62
N ALA A 56 13.90 -0.38 22.70
CA ALA A 56 13.68 0.35 21.45
C ALA A 56 12.39 -0.12 20.77
N VAL A 57 11.61 0.82 20.23
CA VAL A 57 10.41 0.50 19.44
C VAL A 57 10.81 -0.21 18.13
N GLY A 58 10.41 -1.47 18.00
CA GLY A 58 10.63 -2.27 16.80
C GLY A 58 9.69 -1.94 15.63
N SER A 59 9.90 -2.60 14.49
CA SER A 59 9.00 -2.54 13.35
C SER A 59 7.67 -3.27 13.64
N ASN A 60 6.56 -2.79 13.05
CA ASN A 60 5.29 -3.50 13.13
C ASN A 60 5.25 -4.58 12.05
N GLY A 61 5.52 -5.83 12.45
CA GLY A 61 5.61 -6.98 11.53
C GLY A 61 4.32 -7.25 10.76
N ASP A 62 3.15 -7.02 11.37
CA ASP A 62 1.86 -7.23 10.71
C ASP A 62 1.69 -6.27 9.53
N VAL A 63 1.93 -4.97 9.75
CA VAL A 63 1.79 -3.95 8.72
C VAL A 63 2.87 -4.11 7.65
N HIS A 64 4.12 -4.42 8.02
CA HIS A 64 5.18 -4.66 7.05
C HIS A 64 4.90 -5.86 6.14
N ALA A 65 4.42 -6.98 6.69
CA ALA A 65 4.03 -8.14 5.89
C ALA A 65 2.91 -7.76 4.91
N LEU A 66 1.94 -6.95 5.36
CA LEU A 66 0.85 -6.49 4.51
C LEU A 66 1.32 -5.52 3.41
N VAL A 67 2.27 -4.61 3.70
CA VAL A 67 2.89 -3.74 2.69
C VAL A 67 3.55 -4.57 1.58
N ALA A 68 4.30 -5.62 1.94
CA ALA A 68 4.96 -6.48 0.97
C ALA A 68 3.94 -7.17 0.05
N VAL A 69 2.93 -7.83 0.63
CA VAL A 69 1.88 -8.53 -0.13
C VAL A 69 1.09 -7.56 -1.02
N VAL A 70 0.68 -6.40 -0.50
CA VAL A 70 -0.03 -5.39 -1.30
C VAL A 70 0.83 -4.86 -2.43
N GLY A 71 2.12 -4.62 -2.19
CA GLY A 71 3.06 -4.21 -3.22
C GLY A 71 3.08 -5.20 -4.37
N ASP A 72 3.38 -6.47 -4.08
CA ASP A 72 3.47 -7.51 -5.12
C ASP A 72 2.18 -7.61 -5.94
N GLU A 73 1.02 -7.56 -5.30
CA GLU A 73 -0.28 -7.65 -5.97
C GLU A 73 -0.63 -6.41 -6.80
N VAL A 74 -0.29 -5.20 -6.33
CA VAL A 74 -0.46 -3.96 -7.09
C VAL A 74 0.44 -3.95 -8.33
N ALA A 75 1.71 -4.35 -8.20
CA ALA A 75 2.64 -4.41 -9.33
C ALA A 75 2.19 -5.40 -10.41
N GLN A 76 1.71 -6.59 -9.99
CA GLN A 76 1.16 -7.59 -10.90
C GLN A 76 -0.10 -7.08 -11.62
N LEU A 77 -1.02 -6.43 -10.88
CA LEU A 77 -2.24 -5.86 -11.44
C LEU A 77 -1.93 -4.77 -12.48
N MET A 78 -1.01 -3.87 -12.18
CA MET A 78 -0.60 -2.80 -13.11
C MET A 78 -0.02 -3.40 -14.40
N SER A 79 0.84 -4.41 -14.28
CA SER A 79 1.43 -5.11 -15.43
C SER A 79 0.35 -5.78 -16.29
N ALA A 80 -0.64 -6.41 -15.65
CA ALA A 80 -1.79 -7.02 -16.33
C ALA A 80 -2.63 -5.97 -17.09
N ILE A 81 -2.96 -4.85 -16.45
CA ILE A 81 -3.72 -3.75 -17.05
C ILE A 81 -2.97 -3.17 -18.26
N GLN A 82 -1.66 -2.91 -18.14
CA GLN A 82 -0.84 -2.39 -19.23
C GLN A 82 -0.81 -3.34 -20.43
N LEU A 83 -0.64 -4.64 -20.20
CA LEU A 83 -0.69 -5.63 -21.27
C LEU A 83 -2.04 -5.59 -22.02
N LEU A 84 -3.14 -5.51 -21.29
CA LEU A 84 -4.49 -5.45 -21.87
C LEU A 84 -4.76 -4.13 -22.61
N GLN A 85 -4.20 -3.01 -22.14
CA GLN A 85 -4.25 -1.73 -22.87
C GLN A 85 -3.55 -1.81 -24.23
N VAL A 86 -2.33 -2.37 -24.26
CA VAL A 86 -1.58 -2.54 -25.51
C VAL A 86 -2.34 -3.50 -26.43
N TRP A 87 -2.90 -4.58 -25.88
CA TRP A 87 -3.73 -5.51 -26.65
C TRP A 87 -4.93 -4.82 -27.30
N ILE A 88 -5.73 -4.04 -26.57
CA ILE A 88 -6.85 -3.28 -27.13
C ILE A 88 -6.36 -2.31 -28.22
N HIS A 89 -5.25 -1.61 -27.98
CA HIS A 89 -4.72 -0.63 -28.94
C HIS A 89 -4.30 -1.27 -30.26
N LEU A 90 -3.75 -2.49 -30.23
CA LEU A 90 -3.39 -3.24 -31.43
C LEU A 90 -4.60 -3.73 -32.25
N GLN A 91 -5.79 -3.77 -31.66
CA GLN A 91 -7.04 -4.13 -32.34
C GLN A 91 -7.74 -2.92 -32.98
N VAL A 92 -7.28 -1.69 -32.74
CA VAL A 92 -7.91 -0.48 -33.29
C VAL A 92 -7.69 -0.46 -34.82
N PRO A 93 -8.77 -0.42 -35.62
CA PRO A 93 -8.66 -0.45 -37.07
C PRO A 93 -8.23 0.91 -37.61
N LYS A 94 -7.91 0.95 -38.92
CA LYS A 94 -7.67 2.20 -39.64
C LYS A 94 -8.88 3.14 -39.47
N VAL A 95 -8.64 4.42 -39.20
CA VAL A 95 -9.69 5.45 -39.12
C VAL A 95 -10.42 5.56 -40.46
N GLU A 96 -11.75 5.48 -40.43
CA GLU A 96 -12.64 5.61 -41.59
C GLU A 96 -13.90 6.40 -41.22
N ASP A 97 -14.60 6.90 -42.23
CA ASP A 97 -15.87 7.57 -42.06
C ASP A 97 -17.02 6.54 -41.95
N GLY A 98 -17.72 6.55 -40.81
CA GLY A 98 -18.79 5.59 -40.50
C GLY A 98 -18.35 4.25 -39.88
N ASN A 99 -19.33 3.48 -39.39
CA ASN A 99 -19.13 2.18 -38.70
C ASN A 99 -18.14 2.21 -37.52
N ASN A 100 -18.22 3.28 -36.70
CA ASN A 100 -17.28 3.52 -35.59
C ASN A 100 -17.79 3.03 -34.23
N PHE A 101 -18.97 2.39 -34.15
CA PHE A 101 -19.52 1.93 -32.87
C PHE A 101 -18.58 1.00 -32.10
N GLY A 102 -18.01 -0.02 -32.76
CA GLY A 102 -17.07 -0.93 -32.10
C GLY A 102 -15.76 -0.25 -31.70
N VAL A 103 -15.33 0.78 -32.44
CA VAL A 103 -14.15 1.59 -32.08
C VAL A 103 -14.42 2.41 -30.81
N GLU A 104 -15.63 2.94 -30.65
CA GLU A 104 -16.03 3.60 -29.40
C GLU A 104 -16.12 2.61 -28.23
N VAL A 105 -16.54 1.36 -28.46
CA VAL A 105 -16.48 0.31 -27.43
C VAL A 105 -15.03 -0.03 -27.04
N GLN A 106 -14.11 -0.11 -28.00
CA GLN A 106 -12.68 -0.27 -27.72
C GLN A 106 -12.15 0.88 -26.85
N LYS A 107 -12.51 2.13 -27.20
CA LYS A 107 -12.14 3.33 -26.45
C LYS A 107 -12.71 3.31 -25.04
N TYR A 108 -13.97 2.92 -24.87
CA TYR A 108 -14.61 2.76 -23.56
C TYR A 108 -13.84 1.78 -22.66
N ALA A 109 -13.55 0.57 -23.16
CA ALA A 109 -12.79 -0.43 -22.41
C ALA A 109 -11.37 0.07 -22.08
N TYR A 110 -10.68 0.68 -23.05
CA TYR A 110 -9.34 1.25 -22.85
C TYR A 110 -9.32 2.34 -21.78
N MET A 111 -10.31 3.25 -21.79
CA MET A 111 -10.39 4.33 -20.81
C MET A 111 -10.59 3.80 -19.39
N HIS A 112 -11.43 2.78 -19.20
CA HIS A 112 -11.57 2.10 -17.91
C HIS A 112 -10.24 1.51 -17.42
N LEU A 113 -9.49 0.86 -18.30
CA LEU A 113 -8.16 0.34 -17.95
C LEU A 113 -7.16 1.46 -17.64
N LYS A 114 -7.23 2.59 -18.35
CA LYS A 114 -6.36 3.74 -18.12
C LYS A 114 -6.59 4.38 -16.75
N GLU A 115 -7.84 4.63 -16.40
CA GLU A 115 -8.19 5.19 -15.09
C GLU A 115 -7.80 4.24 -13.95
N ALA A 116 -7.99 2.93 -14.15
CA ALA A 116 -7.53 1.92 -13.20
C ALA A 116 -6.00 1.97 -13.02
N LEU A 117 -5.24 2.00 -14.12
CA LEU A 117 -3.77 2.06 -14.06
C LEU A 117 -3.28 3.31 -13.30
N GLU A 118 -3.86 4.47 -13.56
CA GLU A 118 -3.52 5.73 -12.87
C GLU A 118 -3.82 5.66 -11.36
N LYS A 119 -4.95 5.06 -10.98
CA LYS A 119 -5.30 4.83 -9.56
C LYS A 119 -4.28 3.92 -8.88
N TRP A 120 -3.90 2.82 -9.53
CA TRP A 120 -2.99 1.84 -8.96
C TRP A 120 -1.54 2.33 -8.91
N GLN A 121 -1.12 3.15 -9.87
CA GLN A 121 0.16 3.86 -9.81
C GLN A 121 0.22 4.77 -8.57
N LYS A 122 -0.82 5.57 -8.31
CA LYS A 122 -0.86 6.41 -7.09
C LYS A 122 -0.81 5.59 -5.80
N THR A 123 -1.49 4.45 -5.79
CA THR A 123 -1.47 3.52 -4.65
C THR A 123 -0.06 2.98 -4.42
N TRP A 124 0.59 2.50 -5.49
CA TRP A 124 1.98 2.04 -5.47
C TRP A 124 2.94 3.10 -4.92
N ASP A 125 2.87 4.33 -5.44
CA ASP A 125 3.76 5.43 -5.04
C ASP A 125 3.62 5.74 -3.54
N SER A 126 2.39 5.70 -3.02
CA SER A 126 2.11 5.93 -1.59
C SER A 126 2.62 4.84 -0.65
N LEU A 127 2.86 3.60 -1.12
CA LEU A 127 3.25 2.49 -0.22
C LEU A 127 4.54 2.80 0.56
N ALA A 128 5.45 3.57 -0.02
CA ALA A 128 6.70 3.98 0.62
C ALA A 128 6.50 4.95 1.80
N GLU A 129 5.37 5.66 1.86
CA GLU A 129 5.08 6.66 2.89
C GLU A 129 4.93 6.04 4.29
N TYR A 130 4.51 4.78 4.39
CA TYR A 130 4.39 4.11 5.68
C TYR A 130 5.71 4.08 6.43
N SER A 131 6.76 3.57 5.77
CA SER A 131 8.06 3.37 6.39
C SER A 131 8.68 4.71 6.81
N SER A 132 8.57 5.74 5.98
CA SER A 132 9.10 7.07 6.30
C SER A 132 8.32 7.75 7.42
N ALA A 133 6.98 7.75 7.36
CA ALA A 133 6.13 8.33 8.40
C ALA A 133 6.34 7.64 9.76
N ARG A 134 6.48 6.30 9.74
CA ARG A 134 6.69 5.52 10.97
C ARG A 134 8.07 5.76 11.54
N ALA A 135 9.12 5.84 10.71
CA ALA A 135 10.46 6.18 11.18
C ALA A 135 10.47 7.51 11.93
N THR A 136 9.84 8.55 11.37
CA THR A 136 9.71 9.86 12.03
C THR A 136 8.89 9.80 13.31
N ALA A 137 7.81 9.02 13.36
CA ALA A 137 7.00 8.88 14.57
C ALA A 137 7.77 8.18 15.70
N VAL A 138 8.52 7.11 15.37
CA VAL A 138 9.34 6.36 16.33
C VAL A 138 10.52 7.18 16.84
N GLU A 139 11.17 7.98 15.99
CA GLU A 139 12.24 8.89 16.40
C GLU A 139 11.77 9.86 17.50
N LYS A 140 10.55 10.39 17.36
CA LYS A 140 9.93 11.27 18.38
C LYS A 140 9.67 10.55 19.70
N VAL A 141 9.23 9.29 19.65
CA VAL A 141 9.06 8.46 20.86
C VAL A 141 10.40 8.28 21.56
N ASN A 142 11.42 7.83 20.84
CA ASN A 142 12.75 7.57 21.40
C ASN A 142 13.40 8.84 21.98
N ALA A 143 13.23 9.99 21.32
CA ALA A 143 13.74 11.27 21.82
C ALA A 143 13.09 11.69 23.15
N LYS A 144 11.77 11.51 23.28
CA LYS A 144 11.02 11.83 24.51
C LYS A 144 11.42 10.90 25.66
N VAL A 145 11.54 9.59 25.39
CA VAL A 145 11.99 8.59 26.39
C VAL A 145 13.42 8.90 26.87
N SER A 146 14.33 9.29 25.97
CA SER A 146 15.71 9.65 26.34
C SER A 146 15.79 10.93 27.18
N SER A 147 14.91 11.91 26.94
CA SER A 147 14.88 13.16 27.70
C SER A 147 14.46 12.99 29.16
N GLU A 148 13.71 11.93 29.48
CA GLU A 148 13.26 11.61 30.84
C GLU A 148 14.30 10.84 31.66
N THR A 149 15.32 10.25 31.01
CA THR A 149 16.35 9.42 31.68
C THR A 149 17.59 10.23 32.11
N SER A 150 17.64 11.54 31.85
CA SER A 150 18.79 12.37 32.24
C SER A 150 18.82 12.63 33.76
N THR A 151 19.60 11.82 34.47
CA THR A 151 19.99 12.06 35.87
C THR A 151 21.05 13.17 35.88
N THR A 152 20.69 14.39 36.27
CA THR A 152 21.66 15.47 36.48
C THR A 152 22.36 15.27 37.82
N THR A 153 23.59 14.76 37.79
CA THR A 153 24.47 14.73 38.97
C THR A 153 25.17 16.09 39.09
N THR A 154 24.59 17.02 39.85
CA THR A 154 25.27 18.28 40.16
C THR A 154 26.27 18.05 41.29
N ILE A 155 27.56 17.98 40.97
CA ILE A 155 28.63 18.04 41.97
C ILE A 155 28.95 19.51 42.21
N THR A 156 28.42 20.09 43.29
CA THR A 156 28.86 21.40 43.77
C THR A 156 30.09 21.23 44.64
N SER A 157 31.28 21.51 44.11
CA SER A 157 32.50 21.68 44.91
C SER A 157 32.62 23.14 45.36
N THR A 158 32.39 23.42 46.64
CA THR A 158 32.73 24.73 47.23
C THR A 158 34.17 24.69 47.73
N LYS A 159 35.06 25.46 47.09
CA LYS A 159 36.44 25.68 47.58
C LYS A 159 36.42 26.88 48.53
N GLY A 160 36.31 26.61 49.83
CA GLY A 160 36.51 27.58 50.91
C GLY A 160 37.66 27.12 51.80
N GLY A 161 38.64 27.98 52.04
CA GLY A 161 39.86 27.63 52.76
C GLY A 161 39.72 27.67 54.29
N LYS A 162 40.59 26.84 54.90
CA LYS A 162 41.22 26.90 56.22
C LYS A 162 40.50 26.21 57.41
N ASP A 163 41.17 25.14 57.83
CA ASP A 163 41.11 24.35 59.08
C ASP A 163 39.82 23.60 59.43
N GLY A 164 39.90 22.26 59.43
CA GLY A 164 39.00 21.37 60.18
C GLY A 164 38.35 20.25 59.34
N ASP A 165 38.74 19.03 59.65
CA ASP A 165 38.32 17.72 59.14
C ASP A 165 36.80 17.42 59.29
N GLU A 166 36.14 17.03 58.18
CA GLU A 166 35.08 16.01 58.03
C GLU A 166 34.30 16.25 56.70
N ASP A 167 34.61 15.48 55.64
CA ASP A 167 33.85 15.48 54.38
C ASP A 167 32.52 14.71 54.56
N LYS A 168 31.42 15.42 54.82
CA LYS A 168 30.05 14.89 54.66
C LYS A 168 29.50 15.25 53.28
N SER A 169 29.57 14.29 52.35
CA SER A 169 28.84 14.31 51.09
C SER A 169 27.34 14.07 51.36
N VAL A 170 26.50 15.10 51.24
CA VAL A 170 25.04 14.96 51.23
C VAL A 170 24.60 14.75 49.78
N THR A 171 24.24 13.50 49.44
CA THR A 171 23.62 13.18 48.15
C THR A 171 22.13 13.45 48.25
N ALA A 172 21.66 14.59 47.76
CA ALA A 172 20.22 14.85 47.60
C ALA A 172 19.78 14.43 46.19
N LYS A 173 19.11 13.29 46.06
CA LYS A 173 18.34 12.94 44.85
C LYS A 173 17.07 13.79 44.84
N VAL A 174 16.97 14.74 43.91
CA VAL A 174 15.70 15.41 43.60
C VAL A 174 15.09 14.68 42.41
N GLU A 175 14.16 13.76 42.68
CA GLU A 175 13.29 13.21 41.65
C GLU A 175 12.22 14.24 41.32
N LYS A 176 12.37 14.94 40.19
CA LYS A 176 11.32 15.82 39.67
C LYS A 176 10.35 14.96 38.86
N GLN A 177 9.40 14.30 39.52
CA GLN A 177 8.26 13.70 38.83
C GLN A 177 7.37 14.81 38.25
N SER A 178 7.58 15.10 36.97
CA SER A 178 6.74 16.01 36.19
C SER A 178 5.73 15.16 35.41
N ASN A 179 4.44 15.22 35.78
CA ASN A 179 3.35 14.50 35.10
C ASN A 179 3.24 14.84 33.59
N THR A 180 3.76 16.00 33.16
CA THR A 180 3.71 16.46 31.77
C THR A 180 4.65 15.67 30.83
N GLY A 181 5.72 15.06 31.37
CA GLY A 181 6.65 14.23 30.58
C GLY A 181 6.00 12.92 30.15
N ASN A 182 5.52 12.14 31.13
CA ASN A 182 4.87 10.86 30.90
C ASN A 182 3.69 10.96 29.90
N GLN A 183 2.85 11.99 30.03
CA GLN A 183 1.75 12.21 29.10
C GLN A 183 2.24 12.45 27.66
N ALA A 184 3.36 13.17 27.49
CA ALA A 184 3.91 13.46 26.17
C ALA A 184 4.55 12.23 25.50
N VAL A 185 5.00 11.23 26.28
CA VAL A 185 5.46 9.91 25.82
C VAL A 185 4.26 9.05 25.44
N GLU A 186 3.22 9.01 26.27
CA GLU A 186 1.97 8.28 25.98
C GLU A 186 1.33 8.76 24.67
N ASP A 187 1.24 10.08 24.46
CA ASP A 187 0.72 10.67 23.22
C ASP A 187 1.57 10.29 21.99
N ALA A 188 2.90 10.20 22.15
CA ALA A 188 3.80 9.81 21.06
C ALA A 188 3.65 8.32 20.70
N ILE A 189 3.48 7.46 21.71
CA ILE A 189 3.18 6.03 21.50
C ILE A 189 1.82 5.88 20.82
N ALA A 190 0.80 6.60 21.29
CA ALA A 190 -0.53 6.60 20.68
C ALA A 190 -0.47 7.04 19.20
N ALA A 191 0.36 8.04 18.87
CA ALA A 191 0.54 8.48 17.49
C ALA A 191 1.14 7.38 16.57
N VAL A 192 2.11 6.58 17.07
CA VAL A 192 2.64 5.43 16.32
C VAL A 192 1.55 4.38 16.11
N VAL A 193 0.75 4.09 17.15
CA VAL A 193 -0.34 3.12 17.07
C VAL A 193 -1.40 3.55 16.05
N GLU A 194 -1.84 4.80 16.08
CA GLU A 194 -2.83 5.32 15.12
C GLU A 194 -2.30 5.32 13.69
N LEU A 195 -1.00 5.60 13.50
CA LEU A 195 -0.36 5.49 12.20
C LEU A 195 -0.40 4.05 11.68
N ASP A 196 -0.02 3.08 12.51
CA ASP A 196 -0.04 1.65 12.17
C ASP A 196 -1.46 1.16 11.85
N ILE A 197 -2.48 1.60 12.60
CA ILE A 197 -3.89 1.30 12.33
C ILE A 197 -4.33 1.89 10.99
N LYS A 198 -4.06 3.18 10.76
CA LYS A 198 -4.41 3.86 9.50
C LYS A 198 -3.84 3.09 8.31
N TRP A 199 -2.55 2.73 8.38
CA TRP A 199 -1.88 2.01 7.31
C TRP A 199 -2.39 0.59 7.14
N TYR A 200 -2.64 -0.15 8.23
CA TYR A 200 -3.26 -1.46 8.16
C TYR A 200 -4.56 -1.41 7.35
N PHE A 201 -5.49 -0.53 7.71
CA PHE A 201 -6.77 -0.43 6.99
C PHE A 201 -6.66 0.09 5.56
N ASN A 202 -5.70 0.98 5.27
CA ASN A 202 -5.44 1.42 3.91
C ASN A 202 -4.95 0.26 3.03
N LEU A 203 -4.01 -0.53 3.54
CA LEU A 203 -3.45 -1.68 2.84
C LEU A 203 -4.48 -2.80 2.66
N VAL A 204 -5.31 -3.07 3.68
CA VAL A 204 -6.43 -4.02 3.57
C VAL A 204 -7.38 -3.60 2.44
N ARG A 205 -7.77 -2.32 2.37
CA ARG A 205 -8.62 -1.79 1.30
C ARG A 205 -7.93 -1.86 -0.06
N ALA A 206 -6.62 -1.63 -0.11
CA ALA A 206 -5.85 -1.76 -1.35
C ALA A 206 -5.88 -3.22 -1.85
N LEU A 207 -5.65 -4.20 -0.98
CA LEU A 207 -5.67 -5.62 -1.34
C LEU A 207 -7.07 -6.07 -1.82
N GLU A 208 -8.12 -5.67 -1.12
CA GLU A 208 -9.50 -5.90 -1.56
C GLU A 208 -9.77 -5.21 -2.90
N GLY A 209 -9.30 -3.98 -3.06
CA GLY A 209 -9.43 -3.24 -4.31
C GLY A 209 -8.70 -3.92 -5.48
N VAL A 210 -7.55 -4.58 -5.25
CA VAL A 210 -6.84 -5.32 -6.30
C VAL A 210 -7.69 -6.50 -6.78
N ARG A 211 -8.27 -7.27 -5.85
CA ARG A 211 -9.21 -8.35 -6.17
C ARG A 211 -10.38 -7.84 -7.00
N ASP A 212 -11.01 -6.76 -6.52
CA ASP A 212 -12.18 -6.19 -7.17
C ASP A 212 -11.82 -5.62 -8.56
N GLN A 213 -10.63 -5.05 -8.71
CA GLN A 213 -10.15 -4.55 -9.99
C GLN A 213 -9.99 -5.67 -11.02
N TYR A 214 -9.41 -6.82 -10.63
CA TYR A 214 -9.32 -7.96 -11.54
C TYR A 214 -10.70 -8.41 -12.02
N ALA A 215 -11.68 -8.50 -11.11
CA ALA A 215 -13.04 -8.90 -11.45
C ALA A 215 -13.74 -7.88 -12.38
N VAL A 216 -13.59 -6.58 -12.10
CA VAL A 216 -14.14 -5.52 -12.97
C VAL A 216 -13.47 -5.51 -14.34
N THR A 217 -12.15 -5.70 -14.40
CA THR A 217 -11.41 -5.78 -15.67
C THR A 217 -11.86 -6.99 -16.50
N GLU A 218 -12.04 -8.15 -15.88
CA GLU A 218 -12.56 -9.35 -16.53
C GLU A 218 -13.99 -9.12 -17.07
N ASP A 219 -14.87 -8.50 -16.27
CA ASP A 219 -16.25 -8.22 -16.64
C ASP A 219 -16.35 -7.25 -17.83
N VAL A 220 -15.62 -6.13 -17.78
CA VAL A 220 -15.58 -5.12 -18.85
C VAL A 220 -15.09 -5.73 -20.15
N ILE A 221 -14.02 -6.52 -20.13
CA ILE A 221 -13.47 -7.12 -21.35
C ILE A 221 -14.40 -8.20 -21.88
N THR A 222 -14.88 -9.11 -21.03
CA THR A 222 -15.67 -10.26 -21.46
C THR A 222 -17.01 -9.83 -22.08
N LYS A 223 -17.71 -8.87 -21.47
CA LYS A 223 -18.97 -8.34 -22.01
C LYS A 223 -18.82 -7.66 -23.37
N ASN A 224 -17.64 -7.11 -23.65
CA ASN A 224 -17.38 -6.32 -24.85
C ASN A 224 -16.42 -7.01 -25.83
N LYS A 225 -16.05 -8.27 -25.59
CA LYS A 225 -14.94 -8.96 -26.26
C LYS A 225 -15.06 -8.98 -27.78
N GLU A 226 -16.26 -9.30 -28.29
CA GLU A 226 -16.51 -9.35 -29.73
C GLU A 226 -16.23 -8.00 -30.42
N LYS A 227 -16.66 -6.89 -29.80
CA LYS A 227 -16.43 -5.54 -30.34
C LYS A 227 -15.00 -5.06 -30.11
N ILE A 228 -14.32 -5.56 -29.07
CA ILE A 228 -12.91 -5.27 -28.84
C ILE A 228 -12.04 -5.93 -29.91
N GLU A 229 -12.29 -7.19 -30.24
CA GLU A 229 -11.50 -7.95 -31.23
C GLU A 229 -11.89 -7.62 -32.67
N LEU A 230 -13.19 -7.44 -32.94
CA LEU A 230 -13.74 -7.20 -34.28
C LEU A 230 -14.69 -5.98 -34.25
N PRO A 231 -14.16 -4.75 -34.13
CA PRO A 231 -14.97 -3.54 -33.96
C PRO A 231 -15.91 -3.25 -35.14
N ARG A 232 -15.58 -3.75 -36.34
CA ARG A 232 -16.41 -3.63 -37.55
C ARG A 232 -17.18 -4.91 -37.91
N GLY A 233 -17.14 -5.93 -37.06
CA GLY A 233 -17.72 -7.25 -37.33
C GLY A 233 -16.91 -8.06 -38.35
N ARG A 234 -17.40 -9.27 -38.66
CA ARG A 234 -16.89 -10.04 -39.80
C ARG A 234 -17.51 -9.50 -41.09
N ASN A 235 -16.68 -9.16 -42.07
CA ASN A 235 -17.15 -8.85 -43.41
C ASN A 235 -17.65 -10.13 -44.10
N ASP A 236 -18.88 -10.56 -43.85
CA ASP A 236 -19.55 -11.61 -44.65
C ASP A 236 -19.91 -11.11 -46.07
N ARG A 237 -19.59 -9.85 -46.41
CA ARG A 237 -19.83 -9.23 -47.73
C ARG A 237 -18.78 -9.54 -48.80
N ALA A 238 -17.77 -10.37 -48.52
CA ALA A 238 -16.79 -10.77 -49.54
C ALA A 238 -17.29 -11.90 -50.48
N GLY A 239 -18.48 -12.47 -50.25
CA GLY A 239 -18.98 -13.65 -50.98
C GLY A 239 -20.11 -13.43 -52.00
N PHE A 240 -20.63 -12.21 -52.17
CA PHE A 240 -21.87 -11.98 -52.95
C PHE A 240 -21.72 -11.10 -54.20
N ASN A 241 -20.53 -11.05 -54.80
CA ASN A 241 -20.30 -10.38 -56.11
C ASN A 241 -19.75 -11.35 -57.18
N MET A 242 -20.36 -12.54 -57.28
CA MET A 242 -20.14 -13.48 -58.39
C MET A 242 -21.48 -13.89 -58.99
N PHE A 243 -22.23 -12.92 -59.55
CA PHE A 243 -23.21 -13.12 -60.61
C PHE A 243 -23.38 -11.83 -61.40
#